data_AF-A0A963EES3-F1
#
_entry.id   AF-A0A963EES3-F1
#
_cell.length_a   1.000
_cell.length_b   1.000
_cell.length_c   1.000
_cell.angle_alpha   90.00
_cell.angle_beta   90.00
_cell.angle_gamma   90.00
#
_symmetry.space_group_name_H-M   'P 1'
#
loop_
_entity.id
_entity.type
_entity.pdbx_description
1 polymer ?
#
loop_
_entity_poly.entity_id
_entity_poly.type
_entity_poly.pdbx_seq_one_letter_code
_entity_poly.pdbx_strand_id
1 'polypeptide(L)'
;GFAEADLDREFYLDFVLGLEQATLRQILQVCKKTYSGTVGIEFLHIQDPDQKSWIQQTIESAGGTFDAAPEDKREILEHLTETEGFEQFLHVKFPGTKRFGLDGGESAIPS
;
A
#
# COMPACT_ATOMS: atom_id res chain seq x y z
N GLY A 1 5.53 -23.29 17.85
CA GLY A 1 5.77 -22.13 16.97
C GLY A 1 6.78 -22.52 15.91
N PHE A 2 6.89 -21.76 14.82
CA PHE A 2 7.90 -21.99 13.79
C PHE A 2 9.29 -21.55 14.27
N ALA A 3 10.32 -22.34 13.97
CA ALA A 3 11.73 -22.02 14.21
C ALA A 3 12.46 -21.69 12.90
N GLU A 4 13.71 -21.22 12.96
CA GLU A 4 14.50 -20.95 11.74
C GLU A 4 14.64 -22.17 10.83
N ALA A 5 14.76 -23.37 11.42
CA ALA A 5 14.82 -24.62 10.68
C ALA A 5 13.53 -24.92 9.87
N ASP A 6 12.40 -24.30 10.23
CA ASP A 6 11.13 -24.47 9.51
C ASP A 6 11.01 -23.55 8.29
N LEU A 7 11.87 -22.54 8.16
CA LEU A 7 11.77 -21.53 7.10
C LEU A 7 11.88 -22.13 5.69
N ASP A 8 12.66 -23.19 5.55
CA ASP A 8 12.94 -23.82 4.26
C ASP A 8 12.08 -25.09 4.04
N ARG A 9 11.11 -25.37 4.93
CA ARG A 9 10.11 -26.43 4.74
C ARG A 9 9.05 -25.97 3.76
N GLU A 10 8.68 -26.84 2.82
CA GLU A 10 7.59 -26.60 1.89
C GLU A 10 6.21 -26.94 2.48
N PHE A 11 5.23 -26.13 2.12
CA PHE A 11 3.84 -26.26 2.50
C PHE A 11 2.97 -26.23 1.25
N TYR A 12 1.93 -27.06 1.23
CA TYR A 12 0.88 -26.97 0.22
C TYR A 12 -0.09 -25.85 0.59
N LEU A 13 -0.39 -24.98 -0.36
CA LEU A 13 -1.14 -23.75 -0.16
C LEU A 13 -2.47 -23.70 -0.92
N ASP A 14 -2.77 -24.67 -1.78
CA ASP A 14 -4.02 -24.71 -2.54
C ASP A 14 -4.31 -23.42 -3.31
N PHE A 15 -3.26 -22.82 -3.89
CA PHE A 15 -3.28 -21.53 -4.60
C PHE A 15 -3.62 -20.30 -3.75
N VAL A 16 -3.70 -20.42 -2.43
CA VAL A 16 -3.68 -19.28 -1.52
C VAL A 16 -2.35 -18.52 -1.72
N LEU A 17 -2.40 -17.18 -1.79
CA LEU A 17 -1.27 -16.33 -2.21
C LEU A 17 -0.80 -16.54 -3.67
N GLY A 18 -1.57 -17.24 -4.51
CA GLY A 18 -1.24 -17.53 -5.91
C GLY A 18 -0.16 -18.59 -6.11
N LEU A 19 0.18 -19.35 -5.05
CA LEU A 19 1.21 -20.38 -5.07
C LEU A 19 0.59 -21.74 -4.74
N GLU A 20 0.93 -22.79 -5.48
CA GLU A 20 0.46 -24.15 -5.18
C GLU A 20 1.23 -24.74 -3.98
N GLN A 21 2.55 -24.55 -3.97
CA GLN A 21 3.46 -24.92 -2.90
C GLN A 21 4.48 -23.80 -2.68
N ALA A 22 4.84 -23.55 -1.43
CA ALA A 22 5.87 -22.58 -1.08
C ALA A 22 6.57 -22.92 0.22
N THR A 23 7.81 -22.47 0.36
CA THR A 23 8.52 -22.50 1.65
C THR A 23 7.93 -21.50 2.63
N LEU A 24 8.05 -21.75 3.93
CA LEU A 24 7.62 -20.77 4.95
C LEU A 24 8.30 -19.41 4.77
N ARG A 25 9.55 -19.38 4.29
CA ARG A 25 10.26 -18.15 3.92
C ARG A 25 9.55 -17.36 2.84
N GLN A 26 9.11 -18.03 1.76
CA GLN A 26 8.36 -17.40 0.67
C GLN A 26 7.00 -16.90 1.14
N ILE A 27 6.28 -17.71 1.92
CA ILE A 27 4.99 -17.32 2.52
C ILE A 27 5.14 -16.04 3.34
N LEU A 28 6.13 -15.99 4.24
CA LEU A 28 6.39 -14.81 5.06
C LEU A 28 6.78 -13.60 4.22
N GLN A 29 7.54 -13.79 3.14
CA GLN A 29 7.92 -12.70 2.24
C GLN A 29 6.69 -12.11 1.54
N VAL A 30 5.80 -12.95 1.02
CA VAL A 30 4.55 -12.49 0.38
C VAL A 30 3.67 -11.78 1.40
N CYS A 31 3.41 -12.39 2.57
CA CYS A 31 2.58 -11.77 3.61
C CYS A 31 3.13 -10.42 4.06
N LYS A 32 4.45 -10.29 4.27
CA LYS A 32 5.07 -9.01 4.66
C LYS A 32 4.95 -7.96 3.55
N LYS A 33 5.14 -8.37 2.29
CA LYS A 33 5.01 -7.46 1.14
C LYS A 33 3.56 -6.97 0.99
N THR A 34 2.60 -7.86 1.16
CA THR A 34 1.17 -7.58 0.95
C THR A 34 0.51 -6.84 2.11
N TYR A 35 0.81 -7.20 3.35
CA TYR A 35 0.08 -6.73 4.54
C TYR A 35 0.90 -5.87 5.50
N SER A 36 2.20 -5.70 5.25
CA SER A 36 3.10 -4.91 6.11
C SER A 36 3.93 -3.89 5.32
N GLY A 37 3.41 -3.46 4.17
CA GLY A 37 3.98 -2.40 3.34
C GLY A 37 3.54 -1.00 3.79
N THR A 38 3.45 -0.08 2.83
CA THR A 38 2.97 1.29 3.04
C THR A 38 1.45 1.38 3.21
N VAL A 39 0.71 0.34 2.83
CA VAL A 39 -0.75 0.25 2.93
C VAL A 39 -1.12 -0.80 3.98
N GLY A 40 -1.88 -0.37 4.99
CA GLY A 40 -2.53 -1.25 5.96
C GLY A 40 -3.94 -1.59 5.50
N ILE A 41 -4.30 -2.88 5.53
CA ILE A 41 -5.57 -3.36 4.99
C ILE A 41 -6.36 -4.05 6.10
N GLU A 42 -7.51 -3.49 6.43
CA GLU A 42 -8.40 -4.01 7.46
C GLU A 42 -9.72 -4.47 6.85
N PHE A 43 -9.89 -5.79 6.66
CA PHE A 43 -11.12 -6.35 6.07
C PHE A 43 -11.64 -7.59 6.80
N LEU A 44 -10.86 -8.16 7.73
CA LEU A 44 -11.25 -9.39 8.44
C LEU A 44 -12.50 -9.23 9.33
N HIS A 45 -12.87 -8.00 9.67
CA HIS A 45 -14.05 -7.66 10.48
C HIS A 45 -15.37 -7.75 9.70
N ILE A 46 -15.32 -7.77 8.36
CA ILE A 46 -16.49 -7.98 7.49
C ILE A 46 -17.15 -9.32 7.85
N GLN A 47 -18.46 -9.49 7.64
CA GLN A 47 -19.12 -10.79 7.94
C GLN A 47 -19.37 -11.61 6.68
N ASP A 48 -19.57 -10.92 5.55
CA ASP A 48 -19.81 -11.53 4.25
C ASP A 48 -18.52 -12.23 3.74
N PRO A 49 -18.54 -13.56 3.55
CA PRO A 49 -17.38 -14.30 3.07
C PRO A 49 -17.02 -13.93 1.62
N ASP A 50 -17.99 -13.60 0.77
CA ASP A 50 -17.74 -13.29 -0.64
C ASP A 50 -16.99 -11.96 -0.76
N GLN A 51 -17.36 -10.97 0.07
CA GLN A 51 -16.64 -9.70 0.15
C GLN A 51 -15.22 -9.88 0.66
N LYS A 52 -15.01 -10.71 1.70
CA LYS A 52 -13.66 -11.00 2.21
C LYS A 52 -12.79 -11.65 1.14
N SER A 53 -13.32 -12.67 0.47
CA SER A 53 -12.59 -13.39 -0.56
C SER A 53 -12.27 -12.48 -1.75
N TRP A 54 -13.20 -11.61 -2.15
CA TRP A 54 -12.95 -10.64 -3.22
C TRP A 54 -11.84 -9.65 -2.86
N ILE A 55 -11.86 -9.09 -1.65
CA ILE A 55 -10.81 -8.18 -1.17
C ILE A 55 -9.46 -8.90 -1.13
N GLN A 56 -9.43 -10.11 -0.55
CA GLN A 56 -8.23 -10.92 -0.44
C GLN A 56 -7.61 -11.22 -1.82
N GLN A 57 -8.42 -11.69 -2.78
CA GLN A 57 -7.95 -11.98 -4.14
C GLN A 57 -7.43 -10.74 -4.85
N THR A 58 -8.11 -9.61 -4.71
CA THR A 58 -7.70 -8.34 -5.35
C THR A 58 -6.34 -7.87 -4.83
N ILE A 59 -6.13 -7.95 -3.53
CA ILE A 59 -4.88 -7.51 -2.89
C ILE A 59 -3.73 -8.47 -3.17
N GLU A 60 -3.97 -9.77 -3.01
CA GLU A 60 -2.95 -10.81 -3.16
C GLU A 60 -2.52 -10.95 -4.62
N SER A 61 -3.42 -10.75 -5.59
CA SER A 61 -3.08 -10.76 -7.03
C SER A 61 -2.17 -9.59 -7.45
N ALA A 62 -2.28 -8.43 -6.81
CA ALA A 62 -1.35 -7.31 -7.01
C ALA A 62 0.00 -7.52 -6.28
N GLY A 63 0.13 -8.57 -5.47
CA GLY A 63 1.34 -8.87 -4.70
C GLY A 63 1.77 -7.73 -3.78
N GLY A 64 0.81 -6.94 -3.27
CA GLY A 64 1.06 -5.77 -2.43
C GLY A 64 1.69 -4.57 -3.15
N THR A 65 1.78 -4.59 -4.49
CA THR A 65 2.39 -3.52 -5.29
C THR A 65 1.39 -3.03 -6.31
N PHE A 66 1.00 -1.76 -6.19
CA PHE A 66 0.21 -1.07 -7.20
C PHE A 66 1.18 -0.27 -8.06
N ASP A 67 1.75 -0.94 -9.07
CA ASP A 67 2.66 -0.28 -10.00
C ASP A 67 1.87 0.70 -10.87
N ALA A 68 2.16 1.99 -10.69
CA ALA A 68 1.65 3.06 -11.54
C ALA A 68 2.48 3.18 -12.83
N ALA A 69 1.84 3.54 -13.94
CA ALA A 69 2.55 3.78 -15.19
C ALA A 69 3.55 4.95 -15.03
N PRO A 70 4.62 5.01 -15.85
CA PRO A 70 5.55 6.14 -15.79
C PRO A 70 4.87 7.50 -15.95
N GLU A 71 3.80 7.56 -16.74
CA GLU A 71 2.99 8.75 -16.99
C GLU A 71 2.22 9.16 -15.72
N ASP A 72 1.53 8.22 -15.07
CA ASP A 72 0.82 8.46 -13.80
C ASP A 72 1.79 8.97 -12.72
N LYS A 73 3.00 8.40 -12.64
CA LYS A 73 4.03 8.87 -11.69
C LYS A 73 4.47 10.31 -11.95
N ARG A 74 4.47 10.76 -13.20
CA ARG A 74 4.79 12.16 -13.55
C ARG A 74 3.64 13.08 -13.15
N GLU A 75 2.40 12.69 -13.40
CA GLU A 75 1.20 13.45 -13.00
C GLU A 75 1.10 13.61 -11.49
N ILE A 76 1.33 12.53 -10.73
CA ILE A 76 1.39 12.57 -9.25
C ILE A 76 2.46 13.56 -8.79
N LEU A 77 3.66 13.53 -9.39
CA LEU A 77 4.75 14.44 -9.04
C LEU A 77 4.44 15.90 -9.39
N GLU A 78 3.79 16.15 -10.52
CA GLU A 78 3.36 17.49 -10.93
C GLU A 78 2.41 18.09 -9.89
N HIS A 79 1.37 17.35 -9.52
CA HIS A 79 0.41 17.79 -8.49
C HIS A 79 1.05 18.00 -7.11
N LEU A 80 1.98 17.15 -6.69
CA LEU A 80 2.74 17.37 -5.46
C LEU A 80 3.55 18.68 -5.52
N THR A 81 4.18 18.95 -6.65
CA THR A 81 4.99 20.16 -6.86
C THR A 81 4.12 21.42 -6.88
N GLU A 82 2.97 21.37 -7.54
CA GLU A 82 1.99 22.48 -7.56
C GLU A 82 1.47 22.78 -6.16
N THR A 83 1.15 21.75 -5.38
CA THR A 83 0.63 21.87 -4.01
C THR A 83 1.64 22.52 -3.08
N GLU A 84 2.88 22.03 -3.09
CA GLU A 84 3.96 22.61 -2.29
C GLU A 84 4.27 24.05 -2.72
N GLY A 85 4.33 24.31 -4.03
CA GLY A 85 4.56 25.65 -4.58
C GLY A 85 3.48 26.65 -4.15
N PHE A 86 2.22 26.22 -4.13
CA PHE A 86 1.12 27.04 -3.67
C PHE A 86 1.19 27.34 -2.17
N GLU A 87 1.51 26.35 -1.35
CA GLU A 87 1.71 26.53 0.09
C GLU A 87 2.87 27.49 0.39
N GLN A 88 4.01 27.36 -0.29
CA GLN A 88 5.14 28.28 -0.15
C GLN A 88 4.76 29.71 -0.59
N PHE A 89 4.02 29.84 -1.69
CA PHE A 89 3.54 31.14 -2.14
C PHE A 89 2.64 31.82 -1.09
N LEU A 90 1.67 31.10 -0.53
CA LEU A 90 0.80 31.63 0.52
C LEU A 90 1.61 32.00 1.78
N HIS A 91 2.67 31.25 2.10
CA HIS A 91 3.53 31.50 3.26
C HIS A 91 4.19 32.87 3.16
N VAL A 92 4.78 33.14 1.98
CA VAL A 92 5.50 34.38 1.72
C VAL A 92 4.55 35.55 1.54
N LYS A 93 3.42 35.34 0.86
CA LYS A 93 2.52 36.43 0.46
C LYS A 93 1.61 36.91 1.58
N PHE A 94 1.18 36.01 2.47
CA PHE A 94 0.22 36.30 3.53
C PHE A 94 0.77 35.90 4.91
N PRO A 95 1.89 36.48 5.36
CA PRO A 95 2.50 36.13 6.63
C PRO A 95 1.54 36.40 7.79
N GLY A 96 1.45 35.46 8.73
CA GLY A 96 0.59 35.55 9.92
C GLY A 96 -0.90 35.31 9.67
N THR A 97 -1.32 35.05 8.44
CA THR A 97 -2.71 34.69 8.11
C THR A 97 -2.91 33.18 8.26
N LYS A 98 -3.98 32.76 8.94
CA LYS A 98 -4.32 31.35 9.09
C LYS A 98 -4.77 30.77 7.74
N ARG A 99 -4.07 29.73 7.28
CA ARG A 99 -4.28 29.12 5.95
C ARG A 99 -4.79 27.68 5.96
N PHE A 100 -4.77 26.99 7.10
CA PHE A 100 -5.10 25.55 7.19
C PHE A 100 -4.37 24.73 6.12
N GLY A 101 -3.07 24.99 5.98
CA GLY A 101 -2.29 24.44 4.88
C GLY A 101 -2.08 22.93 4.98
N LEU A 102 -1.75 22.34 3.85
CA LEU A 102 -1.56 20.89 3.66
C LEU A 102 -0.12 20.42 3.93
N ASP A 103 0.65 21.17 4.72
CA ASP A 103 2.04 20.84 5.06
C ASP A 103 2.12 19.47 5.77
N GLY A 104 2.80 18.52 5.14
CA GLY A 104 2.88 17.11 5.53
C GLY A 104 1.71 16.23 5.09
N GLY A 105 0.73 16.79 4.36
CA GLY A 105 -0.46 16.11 3.82
C GLY A 105 -0.67 16.37 2.33
N GLU A 106 0.36 16.77 1.61
CA GLU A 106 0.33 17.15 0.19
C GLU A 106 -0.13 15.99 -0.70
N SER A 107 0.09 14.75 -0.27
CA SER A 107 -0.39 13.55 -0.93
C SER A 107 -1.92 13.50 -1.09
N ALA A 108 -2.69 14.26 -0.30
CA ALA A 108 -4.14 14.31 -0.41
C ALA A 108 -4.66 14.93 -1.72
N ILE A 109 -3.84 15.70 -2.44
CA ILE A 109 -4.22 16.30 -3.73
C ILE A 109 -4.23 15.26 -4.87
N PRO A 110 -3.18 14.43 -5.05
CA PRO A 110 -3.17 13.38 -6.08
C PRO A 110 -3.79 12.03 -5.67
N SER A 111 -4.22 11.87 -4.40
CA SER A 111 -4.78 10.59 -3.89
C SER A 111 -6.13 10.21 -4.47
#